data_AF-A0A5N5XGI0-F1
#
_entry.id   AF-A0A5N5XGI0-F1
#
_cell.length_a   1.000
_cell.length_b   1.000
_cell.length_c   1.000
_cell.angle_alpha   90.00
_cell.angle_beta   90.00
_cell.angle_gamma   90.00
#
_symmetry.space_group_name_H-M   'P 1'
#
loop_
_entity.id
_entity.type
_entity.pdbx_description
1 polymer ?
#
loop_
_entity_poly.entity_id
_entity_poly.type
_entity_poly.pdbx_seq_one_letter_code
_entity_poly.pdbx_strand_id
1 'polypeptide(L)'
;MHNLKLIALAAFLLVNEAFAARIAYWAWDKTGGLKKEGKWEQKNGGEIAEDKEKLLLDNIGTWSNHRFTANKNSRSNIIVVKAVDKTQDKSGATRLIQEAESIVRQHIPK
;
A
#
# COMPACT_ATOMS: atom_id res chain seq x y z
N MET A 1 -44.87 -1.77 -12.05
CA MET A 1 -43.60 -1.74 -12.82
C MET A 1 -42.56 -0.73 -12.29
N HIS A 2 -42.72 -0.15 -11.09
CA HIS A 2 -41.73 0.77 -10.50
C HIS A 2 -40.66 0.05 -9.67
N ASN A 3 -41.02 -1.07 -9.03
CA ASN A 3 -40.12 -1.80 -8.12
C ASN A 3 -38.96 -2.50 -8.85
N LEU A 4 -39.15 -2.91 -10.11
CA LEU A 4 -38.09 -3.55 -10.91
C LEU A 4 -36.95 -2.56 -11.24
N LYS A 5 -37.30 -1.29 -11.48
CA LYS A 5 -36.34 -0.21 -11.76
C LYS A 5 -35.51 0.13 -10.50
N LEU A 6 -36.13 0.07 -9.33
CA LEU A 6 -35.46 0.28 -8.05
C LEU A 6 -34.46 -0.83 -7.71
N ILE A 7 -34.85 -2.09 -7.96
CA ILE A 7 -33.96 -3.25 -7.74
C ILE A 7 -32.76 -3.21 -8.70
N ALA A 8 -32.97 -2.83 -9.96
CA ALA A 8 -31.89 -2.67 -10.93
C ALA A 8 -30.90 -1.56 -10.54
N LEU A 9 -31.40 -0.43 -10.00
CA LEU A 9 -30.54 0.67 -9.53
C LEU A 9 -29.75 0.28 -8.27
N ALA A 10 -30.36 -0.45 -7.33
CA ALA A 10 -29.69 -0.97 -6.16
C ALA A 10 -28.60 -1.99 -6.52
N ALA A 11 -28.86 -2.87 -7.49
CA ALA A 11 -27.87 -3.81 -8.00
C ALA A 11 -26.71 -3.08 -8.70
N PHE A 12 -26.97 -1.98 -9.41
CA PHE A 12 -25.92 -1.16 -10.04
C PHE A 12 -25.05 -0.41 -9.01
N LEU A 13 -25.64 0.02 -7.89
CA LEU A 13 -24.91 0.66 -6.79
C LEU A 13 -24.05 -0.33 -6.00
N LEU A 14 -24.50 -1.57 -5.83
CA LEU A 14 -23.75 -2.64 -5.16
C LEU A 14 -22.54 -3.13 -5.98
N VAL A 15 -22.58 -3.04 -7.30
CA VAL A 15 -21.42 -3.35 -8.17
C VAL A 15 -20.31 -2.30 -8.02
N ASN A 16 -20.64 -1.12 -7.51
CA ASN A 16 -19.69 -0.02 -7.33
C ASN A 16 -19.08 0.02 -5.91
N GLU A 17 -19.29 -1.01 -5.09
CA GLU A 17 -18.43 -1.24 -3.92
C GLU A 17 -17.04 -1.63 -4.42
N ALA A 18 -16.25 -0.61 -4.76
CA ALA A 18 -14.87 -0.73 -5.21
C ALA A 18 -14.11 -1.58 -4.19
N PHE A 19 -13.68 -2.77 -4.59
CA PHE A 19 -12.88 -3.64 -3.74
C PHE A 19 -11.55 -2.94 -3.46
N ALA A 20 -11.42 -2.34 -2.29
CA ALA A 20 -10.22 -1.62 -1.94
C ALA A 20 -9.10 -2.62 -1.60
N ALA A 21 -7.93 -2.48 -2.24
CA ALA A 21 -6.74 -3.20 -1.79
C ALA A 21 -6.18 -2.56 -0.52
N ARG A 22 -5.67 -3.41 0.37
CA ARG A 22 -4.99 -2.95 1.58
C ARG A 22 -3.55 -2.61 1.22
N ILE A 23 -2.99 -1.54 1.77
CA ILE A 23 -1.60 -1.15 1.54
C ILE A 23 -0.78 -1.31 2.81
N ALA A 24 0.44 -1.82 2.69
CA ALA A 24 1.40 -1.95 3.77
C ALA A 24 2.79 -1.44 3.35
N TYR A 25 3.50 -0.77 4.27
CA TYR A 25 4.81 -0.17 4.05
C TYR A 25 5.88 -0.90 4.83
N TRP A 26 6.91 -1.40 4.15
CA TRP A 26 7.91 -2.28 4.73
C TRP A 26 9.31 -1.70 4.52
N ALA A 27 10.15 -1.75 5.56
CA ALA A 27 11.57 -1.39 5.47
C ALA A 27 12.40 -2.34 6.34
N TRP A 28 13.60 -2.70 5.88
CA TRP A 28 14.46 -3.64 6.59
C TRP A 28 15.39 -2.92 7.55
N ASP A 29 15.33 -3.29 8.81
CA ASP A 29 16.23 -2.90 9.89
C ASP A 29 17.29 -4.01 10.05
N LYS A 30 18.58 -3.68 9.90
CA LYS A 30 19.69 -4.63 10.08
C LYS A 30 19.96 -5.00 11.54
N THR A 31 19.71 -4.10 12.49
CA THR A 31 19.91 -4.33 13.92
C THR A 31 18.92 -5.32 14.53
N GLY A 32 17.74 -5.54 13.96
CA GLY A 32 16.81 -6.56 14.47
C GLY A 32 16.23 -6.29 15.87
N GLY A 33 16.47 -5.12 16.44
CA GLY A 33 16.19 -4.83 17.85
C GLY A 33 16.99 -5.72 18.81
N LEU A 34 16.33 -6.22 19.88
CA LEU A 34 16.99 -6.97 20.96
C LEU A 34 17.63 -8.29 20.51
N LYS A 35 17.15 -8.90 19.44
CA LYS A 35 17.62 -10.21 18.95
C LYS A 35 18.82 -10.13 18.00
N LYS A 36 19.22 -8.93 17.54
CA LYS A 36 20.32 -8.71 16.58
C LYS A 36 20.21 -9.44 15.24
N GLU A 37 19.06 -10.03 14.97
CA GLU A 37 18.70 -10.66 13.71
C GLU A 37 17.82 -9.66 12.97
N GLY A 38 18.35 -9.03 11.92
CA GLY A 38 17.64 -8.00 11.16
C GLY A 38 16.18 -8.38 10.84
N LYS A 39 15.29 -7.39 10.78
CA LYS A 39 13.85 -7.61 10.66
C LYS A 39 13.19 -6.60 9.73
N TRP A 40 12.04 -6.99 9.17
CA TRP A 40 11.15 -6.05 8.49
C TRP A 40 10.35 -5.26 9.52
N GLU A 41 10.56 -3.95 9.56
CA GLU A 41 9.59 -3.03 10.14
C GLU A 41 8.44 -2.85 9.15
N GLN A 42 7.21 -2.86 9.66
CA GLN A 42 6.00 -2.84 8.86
C GLN A 42 5.00 -1.85 9.42
N LYS A 43 4.28 -1.15 8.54
CA LYS A 43 3.16 -0.29 8.90
C LYS A 43 1.98 -0.54 7.96
N ASN A 44 0.78 -0.68 8.53
CA ASN A 44 -0.44 -0.71 7.75
C ASN A 44 -0.78 0.71 7.29
N GLY A 45 -0.95 0.89 5.98
CA GLY A 45 -1.26 2.16 5.35
C GLY A 45 -2.76 2.38 5.08
N GLY A 46 -3.60 1.38 5.36
CA GLY A 46 -5.04 1.43 5.14
C GLY A 46 -5.44 0.79 3.84
N GLU A 47 -6.41 1.40 3.17
CA GLU A 47 -7.02 0.89 1.94
C GLU A 47 -6.82 1.91 0.82
N ILE A 48 -6.69 1.40 -0.40
CA ILE A 48 -6.62 2.20 -1.63
C ILE A 48 -7.68 1.66 -2.59
N ALA A 49 -8.31 2.57 -3.33
CA ALA A 49 -9.28 2.20 -4.35
C ALA A 49 -8.60 1.39 -5.48
N GLU A 50 -9.34 0.43 -6.05
CA GLU A 50 -8.85 -0.50 -7.06
C GLU A 50 -8.25 0.23 -8.29
N ASP A 51 -8.88 1.34 -8.70
CA ASP A 51 -8.45 2.17 -9.82
C ASP A 51 -7.07 2.84 -9.58
N LYS A 52 -6.65 2.96 -8.31
CA LYS A 52 -5.35 3.53 -7.91
C LYS A 52 -4.28 2.47 -7.72
N GLU A 53 -4.63 1.20 -7.68
CA GLU A 53 -3.66 0.12 -7.46
C GLU A 53 -2.62 0.04 -8.56
N LYS A 54 -3.09 -0.04 -9.81
CA LYS A 54 -2.19 -0.13 -10.96
C LYS A 54 -1.32 1.13 -11.06
N LEU A 55 -1.90 2.30 -10.78
CA LEU A 55 -1.17 3.57 -10.72
C LEU A 55 -0.01 3.49 -9.71
N LEU A 56 -0.27 2.97 -8.51
CA LEU A 56 0.76 2.79 -7.48
C LEU A 56 1.84 1.79 -7.92
N LEU A 57 1.43 0.60 -8.39
CA LEU A 57 2.34 -0.48 -8.77
C LEU A 57 3.30 -0.06 -9.88
N ASP A 58 2.80 0.68 -10.87
CA ASP A 58 3.58 1.07 -12.04
C ASP A 58 4.48 2.28 -11.79
N ASN A 59 4.17 3.15 -10.82
CA ASN A 59 4.81 4.46 -10.70
C ASN A 59 5.58 4.72 -9.40
N ILE A 60 5.41 3.92 -8.34
CA ILE A 60 6.09 4.19 -7.05
C ILE A 60 7.62 4.24 -7.18
N GLY A 61 8.18 3.45 -8.10
CA GLY A 61 9.61 3.50 -8.44
C GLY A 61 9.97 4.90 -8.92
N THR A 62 9.30 5.40 -9.95
CA THR A 62 9.55 6.74 -10.50
C THR A 62 9.31 7.85 -9.48
N TRP A 63 8.20 7.82 -8.74
CA TRP A 63 7.87 8.84 -7.73
C TRP A 63 8.89 8.93 -6.60
N SER A 64 9.63 7.84 -6.36
CA SER A 64 10.62 7.75 -5.30
C SER A 64 12.06 7.75 -5.77
N ASN A 65 12.32 8.00 -7.06
CA ASN A 65 13.64 7.82 -7.66
C ASN A 65 14.24 6.42 -7.37
N HIS A 66 13.40 5.39 -7.55
CA HIS A 66 13.65 3.97 -7.35
C HIS A 66 14.04 3.54 -5.93
N ARG A 67 13.74 4.36 -4.92
CA ARG A 67 13.99 4.01 -3.50
C ARG A 67 12.95 3.03 -2.94
N PHE A 68 11.76 2.96 -3.54
CA PHE A 68 10.69 2.05 -3.16
C PHE A 68 10.21 1.22 -4.35
N THR A 69 9.70 0.02 -4.05
CA THR A 69 9.03 -0.85 -5.02
C THR A 69 7.71 -1.35 -4.44
N ALA A 70 6.71 -1.60 -5.27
CA ALA A 70 5.43 -2.15 -4.82
C ALA A 70 5.16 -3.51 -5.45
N ASN A 71 4.48 -4.38 -4.71
CA ASN A 71 4.00 -5.66 -5.21
C ASN A 71 2.64 -5.98 -4.59
N LYS A 72 1.70 -6.45 -5.40
CA LYS A 72 0.38 -6.92 -4.92
C LYS A 72 0.43 -8.42 -4.67
N ASN A 73 0.10 -8.82 -3.44
CA ASN A 73 -0.15 -10.22 -3.14
C ASN A 73 -1.58 -10.61 -3.56
N SER A 74 -1.70 -11.41 -4.60
CA SER A 74 -3.00 -11.82 -5.16
C SER A 74 -3.86 -12.64 -4.20
N ARG A 75 -3.27 -13.31 -3.19
CA ARG A 75 -4.02 -14.12 -2.22
C ARG A 75 -4.62 -13.28 -1.10
N SER A 76 -3.89 -12.26 -0.63
CA SER A 76 -4.32 -11.42 0.50
C SER A 76 -4.91 -10.08 0.08
N ASN A 77 -4.86 -9.73 -1.21
CA ASN A 77 -5.21 -8.41 -1.74
C ASN A 77 -4.46 -7.25 -1.04
N ILE A 78 -3.23 -7.52 -0.59
CA ILE A 78 -2.37 -6.53 0.06
C ILE A 78 -1.29 -6.07 -0.93
N ILE A 79 -1.21 -4.76 -1.14
CA ILE A 79 -0.09 -4.11 -1.82
C ILE A 79 0.99 -3.78 -0.80
N VAL A 80 2.17 -4.37 -0.98
CA VAL A 80 3.34 -4.13 -0.15
C VAL A 80 4.26 -3.15 -0.86
N VAL A 81 4.41 -1.95 -0.31
CA VAL A 81 5.42 -0.98 -0.71
C VAL A 81 6.66 -1.18 0.16
N LYS A 82 7.75 -1.65 -0.43
CA LYS A 82 8.99 -1.97 0.27
C LYS A 82 10.11 -1.00 -0.10
N ALA A 83 10.89 -0.59 0.90
CA ALA A 83 12.17 0.06 0.69
C ALA A 83 13.15 -0.91 0.00
N VAL A 84 13.88 -0.40 -0.99
CA VAL A 84 14.96 -1.14 -1.64
C VAL A 84 16.18 -1.20 -0.70
N ASP A 85 16.48 -0.08 -0.04
CA ASP A 85 17.61 0.02 0.88
C ASP A 85 17.30 -0.57 2.25
N LYS A 86 18.32 -1.20 2.83
CA LYS A 86 18.31 -1.71 4.20
C LYS A 86 18.92 -0.69 5.15
N THR A 87 18.20 -0.33 6.20
CA THR A 87 18.68 0.64 7.19
C THR A 87 19.48 -0.04 8.28
N GLN A 88 20.36 0.72 8.93
CA GLN A 88 21.16 0.20 10.04
C GLN A 88 20.26 -0.12 11.24
N ASP A 89 19.33 0.77 11.56
CA ASP A 89 18.51 0.67 12.75
C ASP A 89 17.00 0.79 12.46
N LYS A 90 16.21 0.54 13.50
CA LYS A 90 14.75 0.70 13.49
C LYS A 90 14.32 2.13 13.18
N SER A 91 15.06 3.14 13.65
CA SER A 91 14.70 4.54 13.43
C SER A 91 14.79 4.90 11.95
N GLY A 92 15.84 4.46 11.26
CA GLY A 92 15.98 4.58 9.81
C GLY A 92 14.87 3.87 9.06
N ALA A 93 14.52 2.64 9.46
CA ALA A 93 13.45 1.89 8.81
C ALA A 93 12.09 2.58 8.97
N THR A 94 11.82 3.13 10.16
CA THR A 94 10.61 3.91 10.44
C THR A 94 10.53 5.17 9.58
N ARG A 95 11.66 5.86 9.39
CA ARG A 95 11.73 7.04 8.52
C ARG A 95 11.44 6.68 7.07
N LEU A 96 12.02 5.59 6.55
CA LEU A 96 11.72 5.11 5.19
C LEU A 96 10.24 4.76 5.01
N ILE A 97 9.61 4.15 6.01
CA ILE A 97 8.17 3.86 5.99
C ILE A 97 7.35 5.16 5.92
N GLN A 98 7.70 6.18 6.70
CA GLN A 98 7.02 7.48 6.68
C GLN A 98 7.20 8.19 5.34
N GLU A 99 8.41 8.13 4.77
CA GLU A 99 8.69 8.66 3.42
C GLU A 99 7.87 7.95 2.35
N ALA A 100 7.82 6.61 2.37
CA ALA A 100 7.02 5.83 1.44
C ALA A 100 5.53 6.21 1.52
N GLU A 101 4.98 6.32 2.73
CA GLU A 101 3.59 6.73 2.93
C GLU A 101 3.34 8.15 2.44
N SER A 102 4.27 9.09 2.70
CA SER A 102 4.14 10.47 2.23
C SER A 102 4.10 10.54 0.71
N ILE A 103 5.01 9.83 0.02
CA ILE A 103 5.06 9.79 -1.45
C ILE A 103 3.77 9.21 -2.02
N VAL A 104 3.28 8.09 -1.45
CA VAL A 104 2.01 7.50 -1.89
C VAL A 104 0.87 8.48 -1.69
N ARG A 105 0.76 9.14 -0.53
CA ARG A 105 -0.33 10.09 -0.25
C ARG A 105 -0.29 11.37 -1.09
N GLN A 106 0.88 11.78 -1.57
CA GLN A 106 1.00 12.91 -2.50
C GLN A 106 0.37 12.61 -3.87
N HIS A 107 0.41 11.35 -4.31
CA HIS A 107 -0.09 10.93 -5.62
C HIS A 107 -1.44 10.24 -5.57
N ILE A 108 -1.76 9.61 -4.43
CA ILE A 108 -2.99 8.88 -4.15
C ILE A 108 -3.53 9.41 -2.81
N PRO A 109 -4.24 10.54 -2.82
CA PRO A 109 -4.90 11.04 -1.63
C PRO A 109 -5.97 10.06 -1.17
N LYS A 110 -6.27 10.10 0.12
CA LYS A 110 -7.34 9.31 0.74
C LYS A 110 -8.71 9.74 0.27
#